data_AF-A0A8B8LQ96-F1
#
_entry.id   AF-A0A8B8LQ96-F1
#
_cell.length_a   1.000
_cell.length_b   1.000
_cell.length_c   1.000
_cell.angle_alpha   90.00
_cell.angle_beta   90.00
_cell.angle_gamma   90.00
#
_symmetry.space_group_name_H-M   'P 1'
#
loop_
_entity.id
_entity.type
_entity.pdbx_description
1 polymer ?
#
loop_
_entity_poly.entity_id
_entity_poly.type
_entity_poly.pdbx_seq_one_letter_code
_entity_poly.pdbx_strand_id
1 'polypeptide(L)'
;MPSLDSLDFFLFSLSNDLSSPFAVFFQAQGCVICLLLAIGWAGAAYVRNREIKRIKNSMKNGNSFAFLCHEINELEHSSQVNLPRVTVVMPLKGFGEHNLHNWRSQLTSLYGGPLEFLLVVESTDDPAYHAVSRLIAEFEGSVDARVVVAGLSTTCSQKIHNQLVGVDSMHKDSKYVLFLDDDVRLHPGTIGALTREMEKNPEIFIQTGYPLDLPSGSLGSYCIYEYHMPCSMGFATGGTTFFLWGGCMMMHAEDFRRDNCGVVSGLRDGGYSDDMTLAAIAGAHKRLITSPPVAVFPHPLASDLNFARYWNYLRKQTFVLESYVTRVNQIMNRALFAVHCYLSWGFAMPYFMAMIHVLAELRFRFKGYSLEETTYTSGLTLTWFLAICTILALSSMGNLTRIEVQLCNILSPETPPLSLATYNWCLVFIAMLVDNFLYPLCAFRSHFSQSINWSGIRYYLKDGKINKIERAPKSQDVGPVFTDLGGKHLYGKKGLPTKGSFLSSLSKRLLLWRQPKRSE
;
A
#
# COMPACT_ATOMS: atom_id res chain seq x y z
N MET A 1 -10.89 50.24 27.94
CA MET A 1 -10.37 48.86 27.94
C MET A 1 -11.42 47.97 27.31
N PRO A 2 -11.19 47.34 26.15
CA PRO A 2 -12.03 46.22 25.76
C PRO A 2 -11.72 45.08 26.74
N SER A 3 -12.72 44.66 27.52
CA SER A 3 -12.59 43.43 28.30
C SER A 3 -12.18 42.30 27.35
N LEU A 4 -11.15 41.53 27.69
CA LEU A 4 -10.85 40.30 26.97
C LEU A 4 -12.11 39.43 26.94
N ASP A 5 -12.60 39.16 25.73
CA ASP A 5 -13.70 38.22 25.54
C ASP A 5 -13.26 36.88 26.14
N SER A 6 -14.14 36.16 26.85
CA SER A 6 -13.78 34.91 27.54
C SER A 6 -13.15 33.86 26.61
N LEU A 7 -13.56 33.86 25.34
CA LEU A 7 -13.00 33.04 24.27
C LEU A 7 -11.57 33.45 23.89
N ASP A 8 -11.29 34.75 23.87
CA ASP A 8 -9.97 35.28 23.52
C ASP A 8 -8.98 35.01 24.65
N PHE A 9 -9.41 35.15 25.92
CA PHE A 9 -8.64 34.74 27.08
C PHE A 9 -8.31 33.24 27.06
N PHE A 10 -9.30 32.39 26.79
CA PHE A 10 -9.09 30.94 26.69
C PHE A 10 -8.09 30.58 25.57
N LEU A 11 -8.26 31.17 24.38
CA LEU A 11 -7.40 30.91 23.23
C LEU A 11 -5.95 31.34 23.46
N PHE A 12 -5.73 32.52 24.06
CA PHE A 12 -4.39 33.00 24.39
C PHE A 12 -3.73 32.20 25.51
N SER A 13 -4.49 31.84 26.56
CA SER A 13 -4.02 30.95 27.61
C SER A 13 -3.58 29.60 27.04
N LEU A 14 -4.41 29.00 26.18
CA LEU A 14 -4.09 27.73 25.53
C LEU A 14 -2.85 27.84 24.65
N SER A 15 -2.71 28.91 23.85
CA SER A 15 -1.48 29.13 23.06
C SER A 15 -0.23 29.28 23.93
N ASN A 16 -0.34 29.88 25.11
CA ASN A 16 0.77 29.97 26.06
C ASN A 16 1.12 28.60 26.66
N ASP A 17 0.12 27.80 27.06
CA ASP A 17 0.31 26.46 27.60
C ASP A 17 0.97 25.53 26.56
N LEU A 18 0.58 25.68 25.29
CA LEU A 18 1.19 24.98 24.16
C LEU A 18 2.60 25.48 23.81
N SER A 19 3.06 26.56 24.44
CA SER A 19 4.45 27.05 24.38
C SER A 19 5.30 26.59 25.57
N SER A 20 4.75 25.78 26.49
CA SER A 20 5.50 25.21 27.62
C SER A 20 6.61 24.25 27.14
N PRO A 21 7.67 24.00 27.94
CA PRO A 21 8.76 23.09 27.54
C PRO A 21 8.27 21.69 27.13
N PHE A 22 7.24 21.17 27.79
CA PHE A 22 6.64 19.88 27.47
C PHE A 22 5.89 19.89 26.14
N ALA A 23 5.17 20.96 25.85
CA ALA A 23 4.48 21.14 24.57
C ALA A 23 5.48 21.34 23.41
N VAL A 24 6.54 22.13 23.64
CA VAL A 24 7.64 22.33 22.69
C VAL A 24 8.32 21.00 22.34
N PHE A 25 8.47 20.08 23.31
CA PHE A 25 9.00 18.74 23.05
C PHE A 25 8.18 17.98 21.99
N PHE A 26 6.85 17.95 22.11
CA PHE A 26 5.99 17.28 21.10
C PHE A 26 6.02 17.98 19.76
N GLN A 27 6.05 19.32 19.73
CA GLN A 27 6.19 20.07 18.47
C GLN A 27 7.52 19.77 17.78
N ALA A 28 8.62 19.73 18.52
CA ALA A 28 9.93 19.35 18.01
C ALA A 28 9.95 17.90 17.52
N GLN A 29 9.29 16.98 18.24
CA GLN A 29 9.14 15.60 17.81
C GLN A 29 8.45 15.49 16.44
N GLY A 30 7.35 16.21 16.20
CA GLY A 30 6.70 16.20 14.88
C GLY A 30 7.62 16.70 13.76
N CYS A 31 8.39 17.76 14.01
CA CYS A 31 9.41 18.23 13.07
C CYS A 31 10.46 17.15 12.76
N VAL A 32 10.95 16.45 13.79
CA VAL A 32 11.91 15.35 13.62
C VAL A 32 11.29 14.21 12.81
N ILE A 33 10.05 13.82 13.07
CA ILE A 33 9.33 12.80 12.29
C ILE A 33 9.25 13.20 10.82
N CYS A 34 8.82 14.44 10.53
CA CYS A 34 8.77 14.96 9.15
C CYS A 34 10.13 14.90 8.46
N LEU A 35 11.21 15.29 9.14
CA LEU A 35 12.56 15.27 8.56
C LEU A 35 13.07 13.85 8.32
N LEU A 36 12.81 12.90 9.24
CA LEU A 36 13.16 11.50 9.07
C LEU A 36 12.43 10.88 7.88
N LEU A 37 11.13 11.15 7.73
CA LEU A 37 10.35 10.74 6.55
C LEU A 37 10.91 11.35 5.28
N ALA A 38 11.22 12.66 5.28
CA ALA A 38 11.81 13.34 4.14
C ALA A 38 13.14 12.70 3.69
N ILE A 39 14.02 12.37 4.64
CA ILE A 39 15.31 11.72 4.37
C ILE A 39 15.09 10.30 3.83
N GLY A 40 14.21 9.52 4.46
CA GLY A 40 13.95 8.16 4.05
C GLY A 40 13.36 8.07 2.64
N TRP A 41 12.39 8.93 2.29
CA TRP A 41 11.86 9.00 0.93
C TRP A 41 12.90 9.48 -0.09
N ALA A 42 13.82 10.38 0.30
CA ALA A 42 14.90 10.79 -0.57
C ALA A 42 15.90 9.64 -0.84
N GLY A 43 16.19 8.82 0.16
CA GLY A 43 16.99 7.60 0.02
C GLY A 43 16.33 6.56 -0.88
N ALA A 44 15.04 6.29 -0.66
CA ALA A 44 14.24 5.40 -1.51
C ALA A 44 14.21 5.88 -2.98
N ALA A 45 14.05 7.19 -3.17
CA ALA A 45 14.06 7.83 -4.48
C ALA A 45 15.42 7.68 -5.16
N TYR A 46 16.52 7.82 -4.41
CA TYR A 46 17.87 7.62 -4.92
C TYR A 46 18.08 6.20 -5.44
N VAL A 47 17.68 5.17 -4.67
CA VAL A 47 17.82 3.76 -5.04
C VAL A 47 17.08 3.47 -6.35
N ARG A 48 15.81 3.85 -6.46
CA ARG A 48 15.02 3.62 -7.68
C ARG A 48 15.49 4.46 -8.86
N ASN A 49 15.93 5.69 -8.63
CA ASN A 49 16.48 6.53 -9.70
C ASN A 49 17.82 6.00 -10.25
N ARG A 50 18.65 5.37 -9.40
CA ARG A 50 19.85 4.67 -9.85
C ARG A 50 19.48 3.55 -10.82
N GLU A 51 18.42 2.81 -10.52
CA GLU A 51 17.93 1.73 -11.38
C GLU A 51 17.37 2.25 -12.71
N ILE A 52 16.58 3.33 -12.67
CA ILE A 52 16.12 4.03 -13.89
C ILE A 52 17.31 4.44 -14.78
N LYS A 53 18.35 5.03 -14.18
CA LYS A 53 19.56 5.44 -14.90
C LYS A 53 20.28 4.24 -15.52
N ARG A 54 20.37 3.11 -14.80
CA ARG A 54 20.94 1.86 -15.31
C ARG A 54 20.19 1.40 -16.56
N ILE A 55 18.86 1.29 -16.49
CA ILE A 55 18.03 0.84 -17.61
C ILE A 55 18.22 1.79 -18.82
N LYS A 56 18.08 3.11 -18.61
CA LYS A 56 18.23 4.10 -19.69
C LYS A 56 19.62 4.08 -20.33
N ASN A 57 20.68 3.92 -19.55
CA ASN A 57 22.04 3.83 -20.08
C ASN A 57 22.24 2.55 -20.89
N SER A 58 21.69 1.42 -20.43
CA SER A 58 21.75 0.15 -21.16
C SER A 58 20.99 0.23 -22.50
N MET A 59 19.81 0.88 -22.53
CA MET A 59 19.08 1.16 -23.78
C MET A 59 19.89 2.03 -24.76
N LYS A 60 20.56 3.08 -24.26
CA LYS A 60 21.43 3.93 -25.10
C LYS A 60 22.64 3.17 -25.66
N ASN A 61 23.11 2.16 -24.95
CA ASN A 61 24.24 1.32 -25.36
C ASN A 61 23.82 0.14 -26.25
N GLY A 62 22.56 0.10 -26.72
CA GLY A 62 22.08 -0.89 -27.70
C GLY A 62 21.17 -2.00 -27.15
N ASN A 63 21.00 -2.11 -25.82
CA ASN A 63 20.06 -3.09 -25.25
C ASN A 63 18.63 -2.52 -25.21
N SER A 64 17.89 -2.68 -26.29
CA SER A 64 16.48 -2.23 -26.38
C SER A 64 15.55 -2.94 -25.37
N PHE A 65 15.97 -4.06 -24.80
CA PHE A 65 15.23 -4.87 -23.82
C PHE A 65 15.75 -4.69 -22.39
N ALA A 66 16.44 -3.58 -22.08
CA ALA A 66 16.99 -3.34 -20.75
C ALA A 66 15.95 -3.29 -19.61
N PHE A 67 14.66 -3.14 -19.95
CA PHE A 67 13.53 -3.22 -19.01
C PHE A 67 13.18 -4.68 -18.62
N LEU A 68 13.64 -5.67 -19.39
CA LEU A 68 13.49 -7.10 -19.13
C LEU A 68 14.75 -7.71 -18.51
N CYS A 69 15.91 -7.50 -19.14
CA CYS A 69 17.18 -8.13 -18.76
C CYS A 69 18.31 -7.11 -18.65
N HIS A 70 19.38 -7.45 -17.93
CA HIS A 70 20.53 -6.55 -17.82
C HIS A 70 21.38 -6.63 -19.07
N GLU A 71 21.66 -7.86 -19.52
CA GLU A 71 22.41 -8.17 -20.72
C GLU A 71 21.50 -8.78 -21.79
N ILE A 72 21.63 -8.33 -23.04
CA ILE A 72 20.77 -8.81 -24.13
C ILE A 72 21.00 -10.30 -24.42
N ASN A 73 22.20 -10.82 -24.15
CA ASN A 73 22.57 -12.23 -24.32
C ASN A 73 21.81 -13.15 -23.34
N GLU A 74 21.24 -12.60 -22.26
CA GLU A 74 20.34 -13.37 -21.39
C GLU A 74 19.15 -13.90 -22.21
N LEU A 75 18.71 -13.21 -23.27
CA LEU A 75 17.59 -13.62 -24.12
C LEU A 75 17.95 -14.69 -25.16
N GLU A 76 19.23 -15.09 -25.27
CA GLU A 76 19.63 -16.18 -26.15
C GLU A 76 19.00 -17.50 -25.72
N HIS A 77 18.67 -18.35 -26.70
CA HIS A 77 18.06 -19.65 -26.43
C HIS A 77 18.88 -20.50 -25.44
N SER A 78 20.21 -20.52 -25.58
CA SER A 78 21.14 -21.21 -24.67
C SER A 78 21.01 -20.77 -23.21
N SER A 79 20.71 -19.49 -22.97
CA SER A 79 20.47 -18.94 -21.63
C SER A 79 19.05 -19.29 -21.15
N GLN A 80 18.05 -19.10 -22.02
CA GLN A 80 16.63 -19.27 -21.67
C GLN A 80 16.27 -20.73 -21.35
N VAL A 81 16.84 -21.73 -22.04
CA VAL A 81 16.55 -23.15 -21.76
C VAL A 81 17.02 -23.63 -20.40
N ASN A 82 17.97 -22.91 -19.78
CA ASN A 82 18.49 -23.24 -18.46
C ASN A 82 17.71 -22.54 -17.33
N LEU A 83 16.72 -21.71 -17.67
CA LEU A 83 15.91 -21.02 -16.68
C LEU A 83 15.02 -22.01 -15.92
N PRO A 84 14.94 -21.87 -14.58
CA PRO A 84 14.17 -22.80 -13.76
C PRO A 84 12.66 -22.63 -13.97
N ARG A 85 11.91 -23.69 -13.70
CA ARG A 85 10.46 -23.61 -13.69
C ARG A 85 9.97 -22.80 -12.49
N VAL A 86 9.00 -21.93 -12.73
CA VAL A 86 8.29 -21.15 -11.70
C VAL A 86 6.80 -21.47 -11.75
N THR A 87 6.22 -21.88 -10.62
CA THR A 87 4.76 -21.93 -10.46
C THR A 87 4.27 -20.63 -9.85
N VAL A 88 3.32 -19.97 -10.49
CA VAL A 88 2.65 -18.76 -10.00
C VAL A 88 1.32 -19.17 -9.37
N VAL A 89 1.12 -18.83 -8.10
CA VAL A 89 -0.11 -19.11 -7.35
C VAL A 89 -0.84 -17.80 -7.07
N MET A 90 -2.05 -17.68 -7.63
CA MET A 90 -2.89 -16.49 -7.50
C MET A 90 -4.16 -16.82 -6.71
N PRO A 91 -4.23 -16.54 -5.40
CA PRO A 91 -5.47 -16.66 -4.65
C PRO A 91 -6.47 -15.57 -5.10
N LEU A 92 -7.61 -15.98 -5.66
CA LEU A 92 -8.63 -15.08 -6.18
C LEU A 92 -9.86 -15.03 -5.27
N LYS A 93 -10.48 -13.85 -5.14
CA LYS A 93 -11.76 -13.67 -4.45
C LYS A 93 -12.59 -12.55 -5.07
N GLY A 94 -13.79 -12.88 -5.55
CA GLY A 94 -14.69 -11.90 -6.14
C GLY A 94 -14.20 -11.39 -7.50
N PHE A 95 -14.81 -10.31 -7.99
CA PHE A 95 -14.46 -9.74 -9.29
C PHE A 95 -14.60 -8.21 -9.25
N GLY A 96 -13.47 -7.51 -9.33
CA GLY A 96 -13.39 -6.05 -9.33
C GLY A 96 -13.19 -5.42 -10.71
N GLU A 97 -13.30 -4.09 -10.77
CA GLU A 97 -13.16 -3.29 -11.99
C GLU A 97 -11.85 -3.52 -12.76
N HIS A 98 -10.74 -3.73 -12.05
CA HIS A 98 -9.40 -3.85 -12.64
C HIS A 98 -8.88 -5.28 -12.76
N ASN A 99 -9.58 -6.27 -12.17
CA ASN A 99 -9.11 -7.65 -12.06
C ASN A 99 -8.74 -8.27 -13.41
N LEU A 100 -9.59 -8.14 -14.43
CA LEU A 100 -9.32 -8.75 -15.74
C LEU A 100 -8.04 -8.21 -16.40
N HIS A 101 -7.77 -6.91 -16.23
CA HIS A 101 -6.55 -6.29 -16.75
C HIS A 101 -5.31 -6.75 -15.98
N ASN A 102 -5.43 -6.81 -14.65
CA ASN A 102 -4.36 -7.29 -13.76
C ASN A 102 -4.01 -8.76 -14.05
N TRP A 103 -5.01 -9.64 -14.09
CA TRP A 103 -4.81 -11.06 -14.39
C TRP A 103 -4.21 -11.28 -15.77
N ARG A 104 -4.62 -10.50 -16.77
CA ARG A 104 -3.97 -10.53 -18.09
C ARG A 104 -2.49 -10.17 -17.98
N SER A 105 -2.14 -9.09 -17.27
CA SER A 105 -0.73 -8.70 -17.08
C SER A 105 0.11 -9.75 -16.36
N GLN A 106 -0.51 -10.50 -15.44
CA GLN A 106 0.14 -11.58 -14.69
C GLN A 106 0.37 -12.82 -15.57
N LEU A 107 -0.59 -13.18 -16.42
CA LEU A 107 -0.49 -14.31 -17.34
C LEU A 107 0.48 -14.07 -18.51
N THR A 108 0.63 -12.82 -18.97
CA THR A 108 1.45 -12.47 -20.13
C THR A 108 2.87 -12.04 -19.76
N SER A 109 3.54 -12.79 -18.90
CA SER A 109 4.95 -12.52 -18.56
C SER A 109 5.89 -12.81 -19.74
N LEU A 110 6.99 -12.07 -19.83
CA LEU A 110 8.07 -12.29 -20.81
C LEU A 110 9.25 -13.09 -20.22
N TYR A 111 9.01 -13.88 -19.18
CA TYR A 111 9.96 -14.85 -18.69
C TYR A 111 10.04 -16.05 -19.65
N GLY A 112 11.22 -16.39 -20.17
CA GLY A 112 11.36 -17.49 -21.14
C GLY A 112 11.61 -18.87 -20.54
N GLY A 113 11.68 -18.99 -19.21
CA GLY A 113 11.67 -20.29 -18.54
C GLY A 113 10.25 -20.86 -18.43
N PRO A 114 10.08 -22.13 -18.03
CA PRO A 114 8.77 -22.74 -17.91
C PRO A 114 7.92 -22.07 -16.82
N LEU A 115 6.71 -21.67 -17.16
CA LEU A 115 5.72 -21.11 -16.22
C LEU A 115 4.53 -22.05 -16.08
N GLU A 116 4.01 -22.14 -14.86
CA GLU A 116 2.69 -22.74 -14.57
C GLU A 116 1.89 -21.71 -13.76
N PHE A 117 0.66 -21.41 -14.15
CA PHE A 117 -0.22 -20.48 -13.44
C PHE A 117 -1.38 -21.23 -12.80
N LEU A 118 -1.47 -21.14 -11.47
CA LEU A 118 -2.54 -21.74 -10.66
C LEU A 118 -3.40 -20.62 -10.08
N LEU A 119 -4.59 -20.46 -10.66
CA LEU A 119 -5.55 -19.43 -10.26
C LEU A 119 -6.55 -20.08 -9.31
N VAL A 120 -6.41 -19.77 -8.01
CA VAL A 120 -7.02 -20.56 -6.94
C VAL A 120 -8.22 -19.84 -6.36
N VAL A 121 -9.40 -20.44 -6.48
CA VAL A 121 -10.65 -19.93 -5.91
C VAL A 121 -11.14 -20.83 -4.77
N GLU A 122 -11.95 -20.26 -3.89
CA GLU A 122 -12.62 -21.02 -2.82
C GLU A 122 -13.65 -22.02 -3.39
N SER A 123 -14.43 -21.63 -4.40
CA SER A 123 -15.50 -22.45 -5.00
C SER A 123 -15.78 -22.02 -6.44
N THR A 124 -16.46 -22.86 -7.21
CA THR A 124 -16.95 -22.53 -8.56
C THR A 124 -17.99 -21.41 -8.58
N ASP A 125 -18.63 -21.16 -7.44
CA ASP A 125 -19.60 -20.07 -7.27
C ASP A 125 -18.93 -18.71 -7.02
N ASP A 126 -17.61 -18.68 -6.83
CA ASP A 126 -16.92 -17.41 -6.63
C ASP A 126 -17.01 -16.59 -7.93
N PRO A 127 -17.37 -15.28 -7.88
CA PRO A 127 -17.45 -14.46 -9.08
C PRO A 127 -16.17 -14.45 -9.93
N ALA A 128 -15.00 -14.71 -9.32
CA ALA A 128 -13.74 -14.85 -10.03
C ALA A 128 -13.73 -16.03 -11.02
N TYR A 129 -14.37 -17.15 -10.67
CA TYR A 129 -14.22 -18.44 -11.36
C TYR A 129 -14.56 -18.33 -12.85
N HIS A 130 -15.75 -17.86 -13.19
CA HIS A 130 -16.15 -17.76 -14.59
C HIS A 130 -15.37 -16.71 -15.38
N ALA A 131 -14.98 -15.61 -14.72
CA ALA A 131 -14.20 -14.55 -15.37
C ALA A 131 -12.79 -15.05 -15.73
N VAL A 132 -12.14 -15.74 -14.78
CA VAL A 132 -10.80 -16.26 -14.96
C VAL A 132 -10.77 -17.46 -15.92
N SER A 133 -11.78 -18.35 -15.88
CA SER A 133 -11.86 -19.46 -16.85
C SER A 133 -11.96 -18.97 -18.28
N ARG A 134 -12.73 -17.90 -18.54
CA ARG A 134 -12.80 -17.29 -19.88
C ARG A 134 -11.45 -16.68 -20.28
N LEU A 135 -10.81 -15.97 -19.37
CA LEU A 135 -9.50 -15.38 -19.64
C LEU A 135 -8.46 -16.44 -20.00
N ILE A 136 -8.42 -17.57 -19.27
CA ILE A 136 -7.50 -18.67 -19.56
C ILE A 136 -7.77 -19.25 -20.96
N ALA A 137 -9.05 -19.42 -21.34
CA ALA A 137 -9.42 -19.91 -22.67
C ALA A 137 -8.95 -18.96 -23.80
N GLU A 138 -8.88 -17.65 -23.56
CA GLU A 138 -8.33 -16.68 -24.54
C GLU A 138 -6.83 -16.89 -24.80
N PHE A 139 -6.11 -17.55 -23.88
CA PHE A 139 -4.68 -17.85 -23.98
C PHE A 139 -4.38 -19.35 -24.14
N GLU A 140 -5.38 -20.15 -24.54
CA GLU A 140 -5.21 -21.59 -24.74
C GLU A 140 -4.05 -21.88 -25.72
N GLY A 141 -3.15 -22.79 -25.33
CA GLY A 141 -1.94 -23.13 -26.10
C GLY A 141 -0.79 -22.11 -26.00
N SER A 142 -1.01 -20.94 -25.40
CA SER A 142 0.02 -19.91 -25.21
C SER A 142 0.56 -19.84 -23.78
N VAL A 143 -0.28 -20.16 -22.79
CA VAL A 143 0.09 -20.18 -21.36
C VAL A 143 -0.35 -21.50 -20.72
N ASP A 144 0.47 -22.05 -19.83
CA ASP A 144 0.09 -23.17 -18.96
C ASP A 144 -0.62 -22.61 -17.73
N ALA A 145 -1.94 -22.49 -17.81
CA ALA A 145 -2.77 -21.93 -16.75
C ALA A 145 -4.00 -22.79 -16.48
N ARG A 146 -4.34 -22.97 -15.20
CA ARG A 146 -5.58 -23.65 -14.79
C ARG A 146 -6.19 -23.05 -13.53
N VAL A 147 -7.49 -23.23 -13.39
CA VAL A 147 -8.22 -22.88 -12.18
C VAL A 147 -8.16 -24.05 -11.18
N VAL A 148 -7.86 -23.75 -9.92
CA VAL A 148 -7.88 -24.73 -8.82
C VAL A 148 -8.97 -24.33 -7.83
N VAL A 149 -9.83 -25.27 -7.45
CA VAL A 149 -10.86 -25.04 -6.42
C VAL A 149 -10.36 -25.56 -5.09
N ALA A 150 -10.02 -24.65 -4.18
CA ALA A 150 -9.40 -24.98 -2.89
C ALA A 150 -10.39 -25.43 -1.80
N GLY A 151 -11.67 -25.11 -1.96
CA GLY A 151 -12.66 -25.31 -0.92
C GLY A 151 -12.53 -24.29 0.22
N LEU A 152 -13.24 -24.55 1.31
CA LEU A 152 -13.35 -23.64 2.45
C LEU A 152 -12.19 -23.82 3.42
N SER A 153 -11.57 -22.71 3.84
CA SER A 153 -10.62 -22.73 4.94
C SER A 153 -11.29 -23.04 6.27
N THR A 154 -10.58 -23.76 7.15
CA THR A 154 -11.04 -24.14 8.49
C THR A 154 -10.11 -23.65 9.59
N THR A 155 -8.80 -23.59 9.34
CA THR A 155 -7.78 -23.27 10.34
C THR A 155 -7.04 -21.96 10.08
N CYS A 156 -7.09 -21.42 8.87
CA CYS A 156 -6.36 -20.21 8.45
C CYS A 156 -7.26 -19.29 7.60
N SER A 157 -6.73 -18.14 7.18
CA SER A 157 -7.47 -17.25 6.27
C SER A 157 -7.74 -17.95 4.93
N GLN A 158 -8.81 -17.55 4.25
CA GLN A 158 -9.14 -18.15 2.95
C GLN A 158 -8.03 -17.90 1.91
N LYS A 159 -7.34 -16.74 1.97
CA LYS A 159 -6.18 -16.45 1.12
C LYS A 159 -5.06 -17.46 1.34
N ILE A 160 -4.66 -17.68 2.60
CA ILE A 160 -3.61 -18.66 2.95
C ILE A 160 -4.04 -20.07 2.54
N HIS A 161 -5.28 -20.47 2.80
CA HIS A 161 -5.78 -21.79 2.39
C HIS A 161 -5.68 -21.99 0.88
N ASN A 162 -6.08 -20.99 0.08
CA ASN A 162 -5.95 -21.02 -1.36
C ASN A 162 -4.47 -21.11 -1.79
N GLN A 163 -3.58 -20.35 -1.15
CA GLN A 163 -2.14 -20.43 -1.43
C GLN A 163 -1.58 -21.83 -1.15
N LEU A 164 -1.93 -22.43 -0.01
CA LEU A 164 -1.48 -23.77 0.37
C LEU A 164 -2.01 -24.86 -0.57
N VAL A 165 -3.28 -24.80 -1.00
CA VAL A 165 -3.80 -25.75 -1.99
C VAL A 165 -3.17 -25.54 -3.37
N GLY A 166 -2.88 -24.29 -3.75
CA GLY A 166 -2.13 -23.99 -4.98
C GLY A 166 -0.73 -24.61 -4.96
N VAL A 167 -0.02 -24.46 -3.83
CA VAL A 167 1.27 -25.09 -3.59
C VAL A 167 1.19 -26.62 -3.64
N ASP A 168 0.19 -27.23 -3.00
CA ASP A 168 -0.02 -28.69 -3.06
C ASP A 168 -0.29 -29.18 -4.50
N SER A 169 -0.80 -28.29 -5.36
CA SER A 169 -1.11 -28.56 -6.77
C SER A 169 0.00 -28.16 -7.75
N MET A 170 1.14 -27.64 -7.25
CA MET A 170 2.22 -27.13 -8.09
C MET A 170 2.93 -28.24 -8.86
N HIS A 171 3.48 -27.90 -10.01
CA HIS A 171 4.30 -28.81 -10.79
C HIS A 171 5.50 -29.32 -9.96
N LYS A 172 5.75 -30.62 -10.02
CA LYS A 172 6.81 -31.30 -9.25
C LYS A 172 8.22 -30.75 -9.51
N ASP A 173 8.46 -30.28 -10.74
CA ASP A 173 9.76 -29.75 -11.16
C ASP A 173 9.90 -28.23 -10.95
N SER A 174 8.90 -27.57 -10.35
CA SER A 174 9.01 -26.15 -10.02
C SER A 174 10.12 -25.94 -8.99
N LYS A 175 11.07 -25.04 -9.31
CA LYS A 175 12.15 -24.64 -8.38
C LYS A 175 11.66 -23.55 -7.44
N TYR A 176 10.86 -22.63 -7.97
CA TYR A 176 10.28 -21.51 -7.24
C TYR A 176 8.76 -21.49 -7.31
N VAL A 177 8.15 -20.93 -6.27
CA VAL A 177 6.75 -20.55 -6.24
C VAL A 177 6.65 -19.03 -6.08
N LEU A 178 5.77 -18.40 -6.85
CA LEU A 178 5.49 -16.98 -6.79
C LEU A 178 4.02 -16.76 -6.42
N PHE A 179 3.77 -16.14 -5.27
CA PHE A 179 2.44 -15.69 -4.87
C PHE A 179 2.18 -14.29 -5.38
N LEU A 180 1.02 -14.04 -5.97
CA LEU A 180 0.58 -12.72 -6.42
C LEU A 180 -0.83 -12.42 -5.93
N ASP A 181 -1.05 -11.20 -5.44
CA ASP A 181 -2.41 -10.69 -5.19
C ASP A 181 -3.12 -10.44 -6.53
N ASP A 182 -4.45 -10.47 -6.49
CA ASP A 182 -5.30 -10.41 -7.68
C ASP A 182 -5.57 -8.97 -8.17
N ASP A 183 -5.14 -7.96 -7.41
CA ASP A 183 -5.42 -6.54 -7.61
C ASP A 183 -4.20 -5.71 -8.08
N VAL A 184 -3.05 -6.34 -8.33
CA VAL A 184 -1.84 -5.65 -8.81
C VAL A 184 -1.51 -5.95 -10.27
N ARG A 185 -0.97 -4.93 -10.95
CA ARG A 185 -0.50 -5.05 -12.33
C ARG A 185 0.98 -5.41 -12.35
N LEU A 186 1.31 -6.54 -12.98
CA LEU A 186 2.67 -7.04 -13.09
C LEU A 186 3.40 -6.37 -14.28
N HIS A 187 4.72 -6.21 -14.17
CA HIS A 187 5.56 -5.82 -15.29
C HIS A 187 5.99 -7.06 -16.10
N PRO A 188 6.14 -6.97 -17.43
CA PRO A 188 6.48 -8.13 -18.27
C PRO A 188 7.70 -8.91 -17.80
N GLY A 189 8.74 -8.20 -17.33
CA GLY A 189 9.99 -8.79 -16.84
C GLY A 189 10.02 -9.17 -15.36
N THR A 190 8.93 -9.01 -14.60
CA THR A 190 8.96 -9.20 -13.14
C THR A 190 9.42 -10.59 -12.73
N ILE A 191 8.85 -11.65 -13.31
CA ILE A 191 9.21 -13.03 -12.93
C ILE A 191 10.69 -13.28 -13.24
N GLY A 192 11.19 -12.84 -14.39
CA GLY A 192 12.60 -12.96 -14.75
C GLY A 192 13.52 -12.18 -13.80
N ALA A 193 13.13 -10.97 -13.39
CA ALA A 193 13.91 -10.17 -12.46
C ALA A 193 14.00 -10.81 -11.06
N LEU A 194 12.89 -11.36 -10.55
CA LEU A 194 12.88 -12.09 -9.28
C LEU A 194 13.72 -13.37 -9.40
N THR A 195 13.44 -14.21 -10.39
CA THR A 195 14.17 -15.47 -10.57
C THR A 195 15.69 -15.25 -10.70
N ARG A 196 16.13 -14.23 -11.44
CA ARG A 196 17.56 -13.90 -11.56
C ARG A 196 18.21 -13.60 -10.21
N GLU A 197 17.54 -12.85 -9.35
CA GLU A 197 18.09 -12.55 -8.03
C GLU A 197 18.11 -13.80 -7.12
N MET A 198 17.09 -14.66 -7.18
CA MET A 198 17.11 -15.97 -6.50
C MET A 198 18.25 -16.87 -6.99
N GLU A 199 18.47 -16.95 -8.30
CA GLU A 199 19.58 -17.75 -8.86
C GLU A 199 20.95 -17.18 -8.47
N LYS A 200 21.09 -15.86 -8.44
CA LYS A 200 22.32 -15.17 -8.04
C LYS A 200 22.64 -15.37 -6.56
N ASN A 201 21.62 -15.42 -5.71
CA ASN A 201 21.77 -15.62 -4.28
C ASN A 201 20.73 -16.64 -3.73
N PRO A 202 21.08 -17.93 -3.73
CA PRO A 202 20.19 -18.99 -3.23
C PRO A 202 19.89 -18.93 -1.72
N GLU A 203 20.56 -18.06 -0.95
CA GLU A 203 20.25 -17.84 0.47
C GLU A 203 19.02 -16.95 0.68
N ILE A 204 18.53 -16.30 -0.38
CA ILE A 204 17.29 -15.53 -0.32
C ILE A 204 16.14 -16.48 -0.03
N PHE A 205 15.49 -16.26 1.10
CA PHE A 205 14.35 -17.06 1.51
C PHE A 205 13.04 -16.55 0.90
N ILE A 206 12.88 -15.22 0.84
CA ILE A 206 11.72 -14.59 0.22
C ILE A 206 12.16 -13.35 -0.56
N GLN A 207 11.65 -13.21 -1.79
CA GLN A 207 11.64 -11.92 -2.48
C GLN A 207 10.26 -11.33 -2.49
N THR A 208 10.17 -10.04 -2.23
CA THR A 208 8.91 -9.30 -2.21
C THR A 208 8.96 -8.10 -3.14
N GLY A 209 7.79 -7.61 -3.52
CA GLY A 209 7.66 -6.27 -4.10
C GLY A 209 6.88 -5.33 -3.21
N TYR A 210 6.37 -4.26 -3.82
CA TYR A 210 5.62 -3.20 -3.15
C TYR A 210 4.54 -2.60 -4.08
N PRO A 211 3.32 -2.31 -3.58
CA PRO A 211 2.28 -1.68 -4.38
C PRO A 211 2.50 -0.15 -4.46
N LEU A 212 2.57 0.37 -5.67
CA LEU A 212 2.45 1.80 -5.95
C LEU A 212 0.97 2.16 -6.07
N ASP A 213 0.39 2.65 -4.98
CA ASP A 213 -1.00 3.09 -4.97
C ASP A 213 -1.22 4.30 -5.88
N LEU A 214 -2.30 4.22 -6.67
CA LEU A 214 -2.76 5.30 -7.54
C LEU A 214 -4.13 5.78 -7.04
N PRO A 215 -4.19 6.86 -6.23
CA PRO A 215 -5.42 7.41 -5.70
C PRO A 215 -6.41 7.82 -6.79
N SER A 216 -7.68 7.52 -6.54
CA SER A 216 -8.79 7.83 -7.44
C SER A 216 -9.35 9.25 -7.29
N GLY A 217 -8.88 10.00 -6.30
CA GLY A 217 -9.30 11.37 -6.01
C GLY A 217 -10.15 11.52 -4.74
N SER A 218 -10.61 10.42 -4.14
CA SER A 218 -11.31 10.42 -2.85
C SER A 218 -10.33 10.57 -1.67
N LEU A 219 -10.77 11.18 -0.56
CA LEU A 219 -9.94 11.27 0.66
C LEU A 219 -9.51 9.88 1.15
N GLY A 220 -10.40 8.89 1.11
CA GLY A 220 -10.09 7.51 1.50
C GLY A 220 -8.98 6.90 0.64
N SER A 221 -8.97 7.14 -0.68
CA SER A 221 -7.89 6.68 -1.56
C SER A 221 -6.54 7.34 -1.23
N TYR A 222 -6.53 8.62 -0.88
CA TYR A 222 -5.31 9.27 -0.42
C TYR A 222 -4.84 8.75 0.93
N CYS A 223 -5.75 8.43 1.87
CA CYS A 223 -5.35 7.85 3.15
C CYS A 223 -4.68 6.47 2.98
N ILE A 224 -5.16 5.65 2.04
CA ILE A 224 -4.50 4.36 1.71
C ILE A 224 -3.09 4.60 1.15
N TYR A 225 -2.97 5.49 0.17
CA TYR A 225 -1.69 5.88 -0.39
C TYR A 225 -0.72 6.40 0.69
N GLU A 226 -1.17 7.30 1.56
CA GLU A 226 -0.37 7.82 2.66
C GLU A 226 0.06 6.74 3.65
N TYR A 227 -0.81 5.79 3.96
CA TYR A 227 -0.47 4.67 4.84
C TYR A 227 0.69 3.84 4.27
N HIS A 228 0.72 3.58 2.96
CA HIS A 228 1.78 2.80 2.34
C HIS A 228 3.08 3.59 2.11
N MET A 229 3.02 4.92 1.91
CA MET A 229 4.21 5.71 1.57
C MET A 229 5.38 5.57 2.57
N PRO A 230 5.19 5.56 3.91
CA PRO A 230 6.28 5.27 4.84
C PRO A 230 6.85 3.85 4.66
N CYS A 231 6.01 2.85 4.39
CA CYS A 231 6.46 1.48 4.13
C CYS A 231 7.34 1.38 2.89
N SER A 232 7.09 2.19 1.85
CA SER A 232 7.91 2.21 0.61
C SER A 232 9.42 2.34 0.87
N MET A 233 9.82 3.04 1.95
CA MET A 233 11.22 3.21 2.34
C MET A 233 11.90 1.87 2.64
N GLY A 234 11.15 0.94 3.25
CA GLY A 234 11.61 -0.42 3.58
C GLY A 234 11.73 -1.34 2.36
N PHE A 235 11.00 -1.05 1.27
CA PHE A 235 11.06 -1.85 0.04
C PHE A 235 12.04 -1.28 -1.00
N ALA A 236 12.48 -0.04 -0.82
CA ALA A 236 13.42 0.67 -1.68
C ALA A 236 14.85 0.70 -1.10
N THR A 237 15.27 -0.36 -0.42
CA THR A 237 16.63 -0.49 0.18
C THR A 237 17.69 -0.93 -0.82
N GLY A 238 17.28 -1.38 -2.01
CA GLY A 238 18.20 -1.92 -3.02
C GLY A 238 18.58 -3.39 -2.79
N GLY A 239 17.80 -4.11 -1.98
CA GLY A 239 18.06 -5.50 -1.64
C GLY A 239 17.37 -5.89 -0.34
N THR A 240 18.15 -6.19 0.69
CA THR A 240 17.68 -6.71 1.99
C THR A 240 16.62 -5.82 2.63
N THR A 241 15.58 -6.45 3.17
CA THR A 241 14.53 -5.76 3.93
C THR A 241 14.02 -6.64 5.07
N PHE A 242 13.31 -6.01 6.02
CA PHE A 242 12.55 -6.70 7.06
C PHE A 242 11.04 -6.67 6.78
N PHE A 243 10.62 -5.90 5.77
CA PHE A 243 9.23 -5.79 5.37
C PHE A 243 8.91 -6.85 4.33
N LEU A 244 7.70 -7.38 4.42
CA LEU A 244 7.14 -8.31 3.46
C LEU A 244 5.75 -7.81 3.09
N TRP A 245 5.41 -7.89 1.80
CA TRP A 245 4.08 -7.54 1.33
C TRP A 245 3.48 -8.75 0.62
N GLY A 246 2.30 -9.18 1.09
CA GLY A 246 1.66 -10.42 0.65
C GLY A 246 1.19 -10.44 -0.80
N GLY A 247 1.31 -9.34 -1.54
CA GLY A 247 0.85 -9.24 -2.93
C GLY A 247 1.87 -9.59 -4.00
N CYS A 248 3.13 -9.81 -3.62
CA CYS A 248 4.14 -10.42 -4.49
C CYS A 248 5.21 -11.06 -3.64
N MET A 249 5.27 -12.39 -3.59
CA MET A 249 6.24 -13.14 -2.80
C MET A 249 6.80 -14.33 -3.58
N MET A 250 8.08 -14.31 -3.96
CA MET A 250 8.78 -15.45 -4.55
C MET A 250 9.58 -16.21 -3.49
N MET A 251 9.44 -17.53 -3.47
CA MET A 251 10.07 -18.43 -2.50
C MET A 251 10.54 -19.73 -3.18
N HIS A 252 11.41 -20.48 -2.52
CA HIS A 252 11.78 -21.83 -2.96
C HIS A 252 10.57 -22.77 -2.83
N ALA A 253 10.25 -23.50 -3.90
CA ALA A 253 9.18 -24.50 -3.87
C ALA A 253 9.46 -25.59 -2.82
N GLU A 254 10.74 -25.92 -2.59
CA GLU A 254 11.15 -26.94 -1.63
C GLU A 254 10.82 -26.57 -0.19
N ASP A 255 10.80 -25.28 0.14
CA ASP A 255 10.45 -24.83 1.49
C ASP A 255 9.03 -25.22 1.84
N PHE A 256 8.12 -25.19 0.87
CA PHE A 256 6.76 -25.68 1.05
C PHE A 256 6.67 -27.20 1.03
N ARG A 257 7.35 -27.89 0.10
CA ARG A 257 7.28 -29.36 -0.02
C ARG A 257 7.76 -30.09 1.23
N ARG A 258 8.78 -29.54 1.89
CA ARG A 258 9.38 -30.13 3.10
C ARG A 258 8.96 -29.45 4.40
N ASP A 259 8.09 -28.45 4.33
CA ASP A 259 7.76 -27.58 5.46
C ASP A 259 9.04 -27.01 6.14
N ASN A 260 10.02 -26.59 5.33
CA ASN A 260 11.25 -26.02 5.87
C ASN A 260 10.93 -24.76 6.68
N CYS A 261 11.60 -24.59 7.81
CA CYS A 261 11.32 -23.48 8.74
C CYS A 261 9.86 -23.42 9.25
N GLY A 262 9.05 -24.47 9.03
CA GLY A 262 7.64 -24.49 9.40
C GLY A 262 6.77 -23.53 8.59
N VAL A 263 7.09 -23.27 7.31
CA VAL A 263 6.29 -22.37 6.46
C VAL A 263 4.85 -22.84 6.26
N VAL A 264 4.64 -24.12 5.96
CA VAL A 264 3.30 -24.70 5.77
C VAL A 264 2.59 -24.82 7.11
N SER A 265 3.26 -25.37 8.11
CA SER A 265 2.66 -25.55 9.45
C SER A 265 2.29 -24.22 10.09
N GLY A 266 3.18 -23.22 10.03
CA GLY A 266 2.94 -21.87 10.57
C GLY A 266 1.81 -21.12 9.87
N LEU A 267 1.68 -21.26 8.54
CA LEU A 267 0.56 -20.67 7.79
C LEU A 267 -0.75 -21.40 8.06
N ARG A 268 -0.73 -22.74 8.10
CA ARG A 268 -1.93 -23.58 8.27
C ARG A 268 -2.49 -23.52 9.69
N ASP A 269 -1.65 -23.35 10.71
CA ASP A 269 -2.02 -23.34 12.13
C ASP A 269 -2.44 -21.93 12.60
N GLY A 270 -3.64 -21.50 12.21
CA GLY A 270 -4.22 -20.26 12.71
C GLY A 270 -3.81 -18.99 11.96
N GLY A 271 -3.00 -19.09 10.89
CA GLY A 271 -2.47 -17.94 10.17
C GLY A 271 -3.57 -17.06 9.56
N TYR A 272 -3.48 -15.75 9.79
CA TYR A 272 -4.37 -14.75 9.18
C TYR A 272 -3.68 -13.98 8.04
N SER A 273 -2.52 -13.39 8.32
CA SER A 273 -1.69 -12.66 7.35
C SER A 273 -0.52 -13.53 6.91
N ASP A 274 -0.44 -13.81 5.61
CA ASP A 274 0.64 -14.59 5.00
C ASP A 274 1.98 -13.87 5.17
N ASP A 275 2.01 -12.58 4.84
CA ASP A 275 3.21 -11.74 4.92
C ASP A 275 3.78 -11.60 6.35
N MET A 276 2.99 -11.21 7.34
CA MET A 276 3.49 -11.08 8.71
C MET A 276 3.89 -12.42 9.31
N THR A 277 3.20 -13.51 8.94
CA THR A 277 3.57 -14.86 9.36
C THR A 277 4.92 -15.26 8.78
N LEU A 278 5.10 -15.10 7.46
CA LEU A 278 6.33 -15.43 6.77
C LEU A 278 7.50 -14.52 7.17
N ALA A 279 7.27 -13.22 7.39
CA ALA A 279 8.26 -12.29 7.93
C ALA A 279 8.74 -12.71 9.33
N ALA A 280 7.82 -13.17 10.18
CA ALA A 280 8.16 -13.68 11.50
C ALA A 280 8.94 -15.00 11.45
N ILE A 281 8.58 -15.91 10.54
CA ILE A 281 9.33 -17.15 10.31
C ILE A 281 10.74 -16.82 9.82
N ALA A 282 10.87 -15.91 8.85
CA ALA A 282 12.17 -15.46 8.36
C ALA A 282 13.02 -14.86 9.49
N GLY A 283 12.44 -13.99 10.33
CA GLY A 283 13.13 -13.42 11.49
C GLY A 283 13.56 -14.46 12.51
N ALA A 284 12.69 -15.43 12.85
CA ALA A 284 12.99 -16.50 13.79
C ALA A 284 14.13 -17.42 13.31
N HIS A 285 14.18 -17.68 12.00
CA HIS A 285 15.21 -18.51 11.37
C HIS A 285 16.40 -17.71 10.81
N LYS A 286 16.43 -16.38 11.03
CA LYS A 286 17.46 -15.45 10.50
C LYS A 286 17.66 -15.58 8.98
N ARG A 287 16.57 -15.77 8.26
CA ARG A 287 16.55 -15.95 6.81
C ARG A 287 16.44 -14.60 6.09
N LEU A 288 16.98 -14.54 4.88
CA LEU A 288 17.10 -13.31 4.11
C LEU A 288 15.81 -13.00 3.35
N ILE A 289 15.25 -11.80 3.57
CA ILE A 289 14.18 -11.22 2.74
C ILE A 289 14.78 -10.11 1.88
N THR A 290 14.45 -10.07 0.59
CA THR A 290 14.90 -9.00 -0.31
C THR A 290 13.75 -8.40 -1.12
N SER A 291 13.92 -7.15 -1.54
CA SER A 291 13.00 -6.42 -2.42
C SER A 291 13.82 -5.77 -3.54
N PRO A 292 13.82 -6.35 -4.76
CA PRO A 292 14.53 -5.76 -5.89
C PRO A 292 13.95 -4.37 -6.24
N PRO A 293 14.77 -3.40 -6.66
CA PRO A 293 14.29 -2.05 -7.00
C PRO A 293 13.18 -2.00 -8.05
N VAL A 294 13.15 -2.98 -8.95
CA VAL A 294 12.16 -3.12 -10.04
C VAL A 294 10.83 -3.75 -9.60
N ALA A 295 10.76 -4.30 -8.38
CA ALA A 295 9.56 -4.95 -7.84
C ALA A 295 8.59 -3.91 -7.22
N VAL A 296 8.15 -2.95 -8.03
CA VAL A 296 7.13 -1.96 -7.68
C VAL A 296 5.97 -2.07 -8.64
N PHE A 297 4.74 -2.23 -8.14
CA PHE A 297 3.60 -2.60 -8.97
C PHE A 297 2.49 -1.57 -8.92
N PRO A 298 2.02 -1.05 -10.06
CA PRO A 298 0.89 -0.13 -10.07
C PRO A 298 -0.37 -0.76 -9.48
N HIS A 299 -0.99 -0.05 -8.53
CA HIS A 299 -2.17 -0.49 -7.81
C HIS A 299 -3.25 0.61 -7.84
N PRO A 300 -4.16 0.59 -8.83
CA PRO A 300 -5.24 1.56 -8.91
C PRO A 300 -6.27 1.36 -7.79
N LEU A 301 -6.50 2.40 -7.00
CA LEU A 301 -7.47 2.37 -5.89
C LEU A 301 -8.89 2.67 -6.38
N ALA A 302 -9.89 2.03 -5.77
CA ALA A 302 -11.30 2.25 -6.12
C ALA A 302 -11.73 3.73 -6.05
N SER A 303 -12.59 4.11 -6.99
CA SER A 303 -13.20 5.45 -7.07
C SER A 303 -14.24 5.73 -5.99
N ASP A 304 -14.84 4.69 -5.41
CA ASP A 304 -15.97 4.78 -4.46
C ASP A 304 -15.58 4.45 -3.01
N LEU A 305 -14.36 4.79 -2.59
CA LEU A 305 -13.87 4.62 -1.22
C LEU A 305 -14.49 5.65 -0.26
N ASN A 306 -15.60 5.25 0.38
CA ASN A 306 -16.19 5.99 1.49
C ASN A 306 -15.47 5.71 2.82
N PHE A 307 -15.81 6.48 3.87
CA PHE A 307 -15.20 6.34 5.19
C PHE A 307 -15.34 4.95 5.79
N ALA A 308 -16.49 4.27 5.61
CA ALA A 308 -16.69 2.93 6.17
C ALA A 308 -15.77 1.89 5.52
N ARG A 309 -15.56 1.97 4.20
CA ARG A 309 -14.62 1.09 3.48
C ARG A 309 -13.17 1.38 3.87
N TYR A 310 -12.79 2.66 3.92
CA TYR A 310 -11.47 3.05 4.39
C TYR A 310 -11.22 2.63 5.84
N TRP A 311 -12.20 2.81 6.73
CA TRP A 311 -12.11 2.35 8.11
C TRP A 311 -11.93 0.83 8.18
N ASN A 312 -12.68 0.06 7.38
CA ASN A 312 -12.49 -1.39 7.29
C ASN A 312 -11.09 -1.76 6.75
N TYR A 313 -10.56 -1.00 5.79
CA TYR A 313 -9.19 -1.17 5.30
C TYR A 313 -8.16 -0.94 6.42
N LEU A 314 -8.19 0.22 7.09
CA LEU A 314 -7.26 0.56 8.17
C LEU A 314 -7.36 -0.44 9.33
N ARG A 315 -8.58 -0.94 9.57
CA ARG A 315 -8.86 -2.02 10.51
C ARG A 315 -8.13 -3.31 10.16
N LYS A 316 -8.06 -3.70 8.88
CA LYS A 316 -7.27 -4.88 8.47
C LYS A 316 -5.78 -4.67 8.74
N GLN A 317 -5.26 -3.50 8.36
CA GLN A 317 -3.85 -3.16 8.57
C GLN A 317 -3.43 -3.28 10.04
N THR A 318 -4.28 -2.82 10.96
CA THR A 318 -4.03 -2.95 12.39
C THR A 318 -4.37 -4.33 12.96
N PHE A 319 -5.37 -5.02 12.40
CA PHE A 319 -5.78 -6.36 12.83
C PHE A 319 -4.73 -7.43 12.52
N VAL A 320 -3.98 -7.27 11.42
CA VAL A 320 -2.87 -8.13 11.06
C VAL A 320 -1.85 -8.23 12.21
N LEU A 321 -1.58 -7.13 12.93
CA LEU A 321 -0.68 -7.08 14.09
C LEU A 321 -1.22 -7.85 15.32
N GLU A 322 -2.52 -8.18 15.36
CA GLU A 322 -3.08 -9.02 16.40
C GLU A 322 -2.80 -10.51 16.16
N SER A 323 -2.47 -10.91 14.93
CA SER A 323 -2.14 -12.30 14.60
C SER A 323 -0.66 -12.60 14.84
N TYR A 324 -0.36 -13.78 15.38
CA TYR A 324 1.03 -14.22 15.62
C TYR A 324 1.12 -15.74 15.74
N VAL A 325 2.27 -16.29 15.34
CA VAL A 325 2.56 -17.73 15.43
C VAL A 325 3.41 -18.07 16.66
N THR A 326 4.26 -17.14 17.10
CA THR A 326 5.18 -17.35 18.23
C THR A 326 5.12 -16.19 19.23
N ARG A 327 5.60 -16.43 20.45
CA ARG A 327 5.69 -15.37 21.48
C ARG A 327 6.62 -14.23 21.07
N VAL A 328 7.68 -14.52 20.32
CA VAL A 328 8.59 -13.49 19.80
C VAL A 328 7.87 -12.61 18.78
N ASN A 329 7.17 -13.23 17.82
CA ASN A 329 6.32 -12.50 16.85
C ASN A 329 5.28 -11.62 17.58
N GLN A 330 4.62 -12.17 18.60
CA GLN A 330 3.68 -11.40 19.41
C GLN A 330 4.31 -10.15 20.03
N ILE A 331 5.50 -10.27 20.64
CA ILE A 331 6.21 -9.13 21.23
C ILE A 331 6.57 -8.11 20.14
N MET A 332 7.06 -8.56 18.99
CA MET A 332 7.41 -7.69 17.87
C MET A 332 6.18 -6.94 17.34
N ASN A 333 5.05 -7.61 17.15
CA ASN A 333 3.82 -6.97 16.70
C ASN A 333 3.27 -5.98 17.73
N ARG A 334 3.40 -6.27 19.03
CA ARG A 334 3.03 -5.32 20.11
C ARG A 334 3.95 -4.11 20.14
N ALA A 335 5.25 -4.30 19.91
CA ALA A 335 6.20 -3.20 19.78
C ALA A 335 5.88 -2.33 18.55
N LEU A 336 5.64 -2.95 17.40
CA LEU A 336 5.27 -2.24 16.16
C LEU A 336 3.96 -1.47 16.34
N PHE A 337 2.95 -2.09 16.95
CA PHE A 337 1.70 -1.45 17.34
C PHE A 337 1.94 -0.18 18.18
N ALA A 338 2.73 -0.30 19.26
CA ALA A 338 2.95 0.81 20.20
C ALA A 338 3.77 1.94 19.56
N VAL A 339 4.84 1.59 18.82
CA VAL A 339 5.69 2.55 18.12
C VAL A 339 4.90 3.28 17.04
N HIS A 340 4.10 2.57 16.23
CA HIS A 340 3.28 3.19 15.20
C HIS A 340 2.25 4.14 15.83
N CYS A 341 1.55 3.71 16.90
CA CYS A 341 0.61 4.60 17.60
C CYS A 341 1.28 5.88 18.13
N TYR A 342 2.46 5.73 18.75
CA TYR A 342 3.24 6.84 19.27
C TYR A 342 3.69 7.81 18.17
N LEU A 343 4.22 7.28 17.07
CA LEU A 343 4.69 8.09 15.95
C LEU A 343 3.52 8.78 15.21
N SER A 344 2.38 8.10 15.04
CA SER A 344 1.22 8.69 14.36
C SER A 344 0.61 9.85 15.11
N TRP A 345 0.34 9.71 16.41
CA TRP A 345 -0.11 10.86 17.21
C TRP A 345 1.01 11.89 17.43
N GLY A 346 2.27 11.47 17.59
CA GLY A 346 3.41 12.39 17.63
C GLY A 346 3.56 13.23 16.35
N PHE A 347 3.17 12.69 15.20
CA PHE A 347 3.09 13.41 13.94
C PHE A 347 1.87 14.35 13.88
N ALA A 348 0.68 13.89 14.27
CA ALA A 348 -0.55 14.66 14.15
C ALA A 348 -0.68 15.79 15.18
N MET A 349 -0.25 15.59 16.43
CA MET A 349 -0.42 16.54 17.54
C MET A 349 0.14 17.94 17.26
N PRO A 350 1.35 18.11 16.69
CA PRO A 350 1.89 19.43 16.39
C PRO A 350 1.06 20.26 15.41
N TYR A 351 0.30 19.63 14.52
CA TYR A 351 -0.61 20.36 13.62
C TYR A 351 -1.84 20.91 14.34
N PHE A 352 -2.36 20.19 15.33
CA PHE A 352 -3.42 20.73 16.21
C PHE A 352 -2.88 21.92 17.01
N MET A 353 -1.65 21.84 17.52
CA MET A 353 -1.02 22.92 18.28
C MET A 353 -0.75 24.15 17.40
N ALA A 354 -0.20 23.93 16.20
CA ALA A 354 0.03 24.97 15.20
C ALA A 354 -1.27 25.70 14.81
N MET A 355 -2.38 24.97 14.66
CA MET A 355 -3.69 25.58 14.40
C MET A 355 -4.10 26.53 15.54
N ILE A 356 -3.92 26.15 16.80
CA ILE A 356 -4.20 27.02 17.94
C ILE A 356 -3.31 28.27 17.93
N HIS A 357 -2.00 28.12 17.69
CA HIS A 357 -1.08 29.27 17.60
C HIS A 357 -1.47 30.23 16.47
N VAL A 358 -1.85 29.72 15.29
CA VAL A 358 -2.30 30.55 14.16
C VAL A 358 -3.61 31.26 14.48
N LEU A 359 -4.58 30.56 15.07
CA LEU A 359 -5.86 31.17 15.46
C LEU A 359 -5.67 32.24 16.53
N ALA A 360 -4.82 31.99 17.53
CA ALA A 360 -4.47 32.97 18.55
C ALA A 360 -3.84 34.22 17.93
N GLU A 361 -2.84 34.05 17.05
CA GLU A 361 -2.20 35.18 16.38
C GLU A 361 -3.17 35.98 15.49
N LEU A 362 -3.97 35.29 14.67
CA LEU A 362 -4.96 35.94 13.80
C LEU A 362 -5.95 36.75 14.64
N ARG A 363 -6.39 36.19 15.76
CA ARG A 363 -7.32 36.86 16.67
C ARG A 363 -6.69 38.08 17.35
N PHE A 364 -5.45 37.94 17.83
CA PHE A 364 -4.66 39.02 18.43
C PHE A 364 -4.55 40.21 17.47
N ARG A 365 -4.16 39.95 16.21
CA ARG A 365 -4.02 40.98 15.17
C ARG A 365 -5.36 41.59 14.74
N PHE A 366 -6.39 40.77 14.60
CA PHE A 366 -7.71 41.24 14.15
C PHE A 366 -8.37 42.17 15.18
N LYS A 367 -8.22 41.89 16.47
CA LYS A 367 -8.77 42.70 17.56
C LYS A 367 -7.89 43.88 17.95
N GLY A 368 -6.65 43.95 17.44
CA GLY A 368 -5.73 45.05 17.69
C GLY A 368 -5.24 45.13 19.14
N TYR A 369 -5.13 44.00 19.83
CA TYR A 369 -4.57 43.96 21.19
C TYR A 369 -3.11 44.41 21.19
N SER A 370 -2.69 45.09 22.26
CA SER A 370 -1.27 45.43 22.45
C SER A 370 -0.54 44.38 23.29
N LEU A 371 0.78 44.25 23.11
CA LEU A 371 1.62 43.33 23.90
C LEU A 371 1.66 43.71 25.39
N GLU A 372 1.34 44.96 25.72
CA GLU A 372 1.23 45.46 27.10
C GLU A 372 -0.08 45.02 27.78
N GLU A 373 -1.11 44.66 27.00
CA GLU A 373 -2.43 44.24 27.50
C GLU A 373 -2.54 42.73 27.74
N THR A 374 -1.59 41.92 27.25
CA THR A 374 -1.64 40.45 27.35
C THR A 374 -0.26 39.81 27.51
N THR A 375 -0.10 38.87 28.44
CA THR A 375 1.07 37.98 28.53
C THR A 375 1.00 36.89 27.45
N TYR A 376 0.96 37.27 26.18
CA TYR A 376 0.86 36.35 25.04
C TYR A 376 2.25 36.05 24.46
N THR A 377 2.63 34.76 24.44
CA THR A 377 3.83 34.28 23.74
C THR A 377 3.40 33.66 22.40
N SER A 378 3.89 34.23 21.30
CA SER A 378 3.55 33.76 19.96
C SER A 378 4.29 32.45 19.65
N GLY A 379 3.55 31.34 19.55
CA GLY A 379 4.05 30.04 19.10
C GLY A 379 4.27 29.94 17.58
N LEU A 380 4.20 31.06 16.85
CA LEU A 380 4.34 31.09 15.39
C LEU A 380 5.69 30.57 14.90
N THR A 381 6.77 30.78 15.65
CA THR A 381 8.10 30.27 15.27
C THR A 381 8.07 28.74 15.15
N LEU A 382 7.44 28.06 16.11
CA LEU A 382 7.28 26.60 16.09
C LEU A 382 6.41 26.15 14.92
N THR A 383 5.33 26.90 14.64
CA THR A 383 4.46 26.67 13.48
C THR A 383 5.22 26.80 12.16
N TRP A 384 6.10 27.80 12.02
CA TRP A 384 6.93 27.99 10.85
C TRP A 384 7.93 26.84 10.66
N PHE A 385 8.59 26.39 11.72
CA PHE A 385 9.48 25.23 11.65
C PHE A 385 8.73 23.97 11.20
N LEU A 386 7.55 23.70 11.77
CA LEU A 386 6.71 22.58 11.36
C LEU A 386 6.31 22.69 9.89
N ALA A 387 5.91 23.88 9.43
CA ALA A 387 5.54 24.12 8.04
C ALA A 387 6.71 23.83 7.08
N ILE A 388 7.92 24.29 7.39
CA ILE A 388 9.14 24.01 6.60
C ILE A 388 9.40 22.50 6.55
N CYS A 389 9.38 21.82 7.70
CA CYS A 389 9.61 20.37 7.76
C CYS A 389 8.55 19.60 6.95
N THR A 390 7.30 20.04 7.02
CA THR A 390 6.18 19.45 6.25
C THR A 390 6.37 19.63 4.76
N ILE A 391 6.78 20.82 4.29
CA ILE A 391 7.04 21.08 2.88
C ILE A 391 8.18 20.21 2.36
N LEU A 392 9.25 20.04 3.15
CA LEU A 392 10.36 19.14 2.81
C LEU A 392 9.89 17.68 2.70
N ALA A 393 9.08 17.21 3.66
CA ALA A 393 8.51 15.87 3.66
C ALA A 393 7.63 15.62 2.42
N LEU A 394 6.66 16.52 2.14
CA LEU A 394 5.77 16.42 0.99
C LEU A 394 6.54 16.49 -0.34
N SER A 395 7.55 17.36 -0.43
CA SER A 395 8.39 17.46 -1.63
C SER A 395 9.18 16.18 -1.88
N SER A 396 9.71 15.56 -0.81
CA SER A 396 10.44 14.30 -0.90
C SER A 396 9.52 13.13 -1.31
N MET A 397 8.34 13.03 -0.69
CA MET A 397 7.31 12.06 -1.07
C MET A 397 6.90 12.22 -2.55
N GLY A 398 6.65 13.46 -2.99
CA GLY A 398 6.30 13.73 -4.38
C GLY A 398 7.41 13.38 -5.37
N ASN A 399 8.66 13.60 -4.99
CA ASN A 399 9.79 13.15 -5.81
C ASN A 399 9.90 11.62 -5.89
N LEU A 400 9.72 10.91 -4.77
CA LEU A 400 9.71 9.45 -4.74
C LEU A 400 8.61 8.88 -5.63
N THR A 401 7.38 9.35 -5.46
CA THR A 401 6.22 8.91 -6.24
C THR A 401 6.43 9.15 -7.73
N ARG A 402 7.01 10.30 -8.10
CA ARG A 402 7.38 10.61 -9.49
C ARG A 402 8.39 9.61 -10.04
N ILE A 403 9.39 9.23 -9.24
CA ILE A 403 10.41 8.26 -9.63
C ILE A 403 9.81 6.85 -9.75
N GLU A 404 8.94 6.42 -8.84
CA GLU A 404 8.23 5.14 -8.94
C GLU A 404 7.35 5.08 -10.20
N VAL A 405 6.56 6.12 -10.48
CA VAL A 405 5.77 6.22 -11.71
C VAL A 405 6.65 6.14 -12.96
N GLN A 406 7.78 6.85 -12.97
CA GLN A 406 8.74 6.78 -14.07
C GLN A 406 9.34 5.39 -14.24
N LEU A 407 9.64 4.69 -13.13
CA LEU A 407 10.14 3.33 -13.17
C LEU A 407 9.09 2.38 -13.74
N CYS A 408 7.85 2.42 -13.24
CA CYS A 408 6.75 1.60 -13.77
C CYS A 408 6.53 1.82 -15.27
N ASN A 409 6.60 3.07 -15.76
CA ASN A 409 6.46 3.37 -17.19
C ASN A 409 7.60 2.80 -18.05
N ILE A 410 8.82 2.72 -17.50
CA ILE A 410 9.97 2.11 -18.20
C ILE A 410 9.87 0.59 -18.19
N LEU A 411 9.34 0.01 -17.11
CA LEU A 411 9.19 -1.44 -16.95
C LEU A 411 8.04 -2.03 -17.78
N SER A 412 7.04 -1.22 -18.14
CA SER A 412 5.88 -1.61 -18.98
C SER A 412 5.66 -0.66 -20.17
N PRO A 413 6.58 -0.62 -21.15
CA PRO A 413 6.49 0.26 -22.31
C PRO A 413 5.26 0.01 -23.20
N GLU A 414 4.68 -1.19 -23.14
CA GLU A 414 3.46 -1.60 -23.86
C GLU A 414 2.17 -0.98 -23.31
N THR A 415 2.22 -0.43 -22.08
CA THR A 415 1.04 0.12 -21.41
C THR A 415 0.96 1.65 -21.54
N PRO A 416 -0.25 2.24 -21.48
CA PRO A 416 -0.39 3.69 -21.38
C PRO A 416 0.39 4.23 -20.18
N PRO A 417 1.16 5.31 -20.35
CA PRO A 417 2.02 5.82 -19.29
C PRO A 417 1.18 6.33 -18.11
N LEU A 418 1.57 5.88 -16.92
CA LEU A 418 1.08 6.42 -15.65
C LEU A 418 1.48 7.89 -15.52
N SER A 419 0.59 8.66 -14.91
CA SER A 419 0.75 10.10 -14.69
C SER A 419 0.32 10.51 -13.29
N LEU A 420 1.04 11.48 -12.74
CA LEU A 420 0.71 12.13 -11.47
C LEU A 420 -0.20 13.36 -11.63
N ALA A 421 -0.63 13.68 -12.86
CA ALA A 421 -1.41 14.89 -13.13
C ALA A 421 -2.74 14.95 -12.35
N THR A 422 -3.26 13.80 -11.93
CA THR A 422 -4.52 13.68 -11.16
C THR A 422 -4.32 13.82 -9.65
N TYR A 423 -3.08 13.85 -9.17
CA TYR A 423 -2.79 13.92 -7.73
C TYR A 423 -3.10 15.31 -7.17
N ASN A 424 -3.77 15.33 -6.03
CA ASN A 424 -4.07 16.53 -5.28
C ASN A 424 -3.23 16.55 -4.00
N TRP A 425 -2.11 17.28 -4.05
CA TRP A 425 -1.15 17.40 -2.94
C TRP A 425 -1.73 18.04 -1.67
N CYS A 426 -2.82 18.81 -1.78
CA CYS A 426 -3.54 19.31 -0.61
C CYS A 426 -4.31 18.16 0.07
N LEU A 427 -4.95 17.28 -0.71
CA LEU A 427 -5.63 16.10 -0.16
C LEU A 427 -4.65 15.06 0.40
N VAL A 428 -3.47 14.91 -0.21
CA VAL A 428 -2.33 14.14 0.35
C VAL A 428 -2.01 14.62 1.76
N PHE A 429 -1.76 15.92 1.94
CA PHE A 429 -1.48 16.48 3.27
C PHE A 429 -2.63 16.27 4.27
N ILE A 430 -3.88 16.49 3.86
CA ILE A 430 -5.04 16.24 4.72
C ILE A 430 -5.13 14.75 5.09
N ALA A 431 -4.90 13.85 4.12
CA ALA A 431 -4.88 12.42 4.34
C ALA A 431 -3.79 11.99 5.32
N MET A 432 -2.58 12.59 5.26
CA MET A 432 -1.53 12.33 6.24
C MET A 432 -2.00 12.59 7.68
N LEU A 433 -2.69 13.72 7.90
CA LEU A 433 -3.20 14.08 9.22
C LEU A 433 -4.34 13.16 9.66
N VAL A 434 -5.28 12.88 8.76
CA VAL A 434 -6.45 12.04 9.03
C VAL A 434 -6.03 10.59 9.32
N ASP A 435 -5.18 10.00 8.49
CA ASP A 435 -4.73 8.62 8.63
C ASP A 435 -3.93 8.42 9.93
N ASN A 436 -2.96 9.30 10.21
CA ASN A 436 -2.19 9.23 11.45
C ASN A 436 -3.03 9.54 12.71
N PHE A 437 -4.07 10.36 12.61
CA PHE A 437 -4.98 10.56 13.74
C PHE A 437 -5.85 9.32 14.00
N LEU A 438 -6.35 8.69 12.94
CA LEU A 438 -7.26 7.54 13.00
C LEU A 438 -6.54 6.22 13.30
N TYR A 439 -5.27 6.07 12.92
CA TYR A 439 -4.50 4.83 13.10
C TYR A 439 -4.56 4.32 14.55
N PRO A 440 -4.24 5.11 15.60
CA PRO A 440 -4.25 4.60 16.96
C PRO A 440 -5.66 4.22 17.44
N LEU A 441 -6.68 5.02 17.08
CA LEU A 441 -8.08 4.70 17.39
C LEU A 441 -8.50 3.36 16.77
N CYS A 442 -8.10 3.14 15.52
CA CYS A 442 -8.34 1.92 14.80
C CYS A 442 -7.59 0.73 15.43
N ALA A 443 -6.33 0.93 15.82
CA ALA A 443 -5.48 -0.06 16.44
C ALA A 443 -6.04 -0.52 17.80
N PHE A 444 -6.44 0.41 18.67
CA PHE A 444 -7.14 0.07 19.92
C PHE A 444 -8.42 -0.71 19.66
N ARG A 445 -9.23 -0.27 18.70
CA ARG A 445 -10.44 -0.99 18.32
C ARG A 445 -10.08 -2.42 17.88
N SER A 446 -8.98 -2.64 17.15
CA SER A 446 -8.57 -3.95 16.63
C SER A 446 -8.20 -4.88 17.77
N HIS A 447 -7.40 -4.38 18.70
CA HIS A 447 -7.01 -5.06 19.92
C HIS A 447 -8.21 -5.58 20.74
N PHE A 448 -9.25 -4.75 20.95
CA PHE A 448 -10.38 -5.17 21.81
C PHE A 448 -11.39 -6.09 21.12
N SER A 449 -11.56 -5.95 19.80
CA SER A 449 -12.63 -6.67 19.10
C SER A 449 -12.28 -8.07 18.62
N GLN A 450 -10.98 -8.37 18.45
CA GLN A 450 -10.43 -9.64 17.99
C GLN A 450 -11.21 -10.31 16.82
N SER A 451 -11.82 -9.47 15.97
CA SER A 451 -12.55 -9.90 14.77
C SER A 451 -12.45 -8.88 13.64
N ILE A 452 -12.51 -9.37 12.40
CA ILE A 452 -12.47 -8.55 11.19
C ILE A 452 -13.31 -9.20 10.08
N ASN A 453 -13.94 -8.38 9.24
CA ASN A 453 -14.55 -8.83 8.00
C ASN A 453 -13.62 -8.50 6.83
N TRP A 454 -13.31 -9.51 6.03
CA TRP A 454 -12.58 -9.36 4.79
C TRP A 454 -13.32 -10.09 3.67
N SER A 455 -13.76 -9.33 2.67
CA SER A 455 -14.42 -9.85 1.47
C SER A 455 -15.59 -10.80 1.77
N GLY A 456 -16.38 -10.47 2.80
CA GLY A 456 -17.56 -11.25 3.21
C GLY A 456 -17.27 -12.42 4.17
N ILE A 457 -16.01 -12.64 4.53
CA ILE A 457 -15.59 -13.66 5.50
C ILE A 457 -15.18 -12.95 6.78
N ARG A 458 -15.81 -13.33 7.91
CA ARG A 458 -15.47 -12.80 9.22
C ARG A 458 -14.56 -13.78 9.96
N TYR A 459 -13.38 -13.30 10.32
CA TYR A 459 -12.37 -14.03 11.07
C TYR A 459 -12.39 -13.58 12.52
N TYR A 460 -12.24 -14.53 13.44
CA TYR A 460 -12.07 -14.28 14.87
C TYR A 460 -10.75 -14.85 15.33
N LEU A 461 -9.97 -14.04 16.03
CA LEU A 461 -8.72 -14.46 16.64
C LEU A 461 -8.94 -14.90 18.09
N LYS A 462 -8.20 -15.94 18.49
CA LYS A 462 -7.97 -16.32 19.87
C LYS A 462 -6.49 -16.67 20.00
N ASP A 463 -5.81 -16.07 20.97
CA ASP A 463 -4.38 -16.28 21.19
C ASP A 463 -3.53 -16.06 19.92
N GLY A 464 -3.88 -15.03 19.14
CA GLY A 464 -3.18 -14.64 17.91
C GLY A 464 -3.47 -15.51 16.68
N LYS A 465 -4.33 -16.52 16.82
CA LYS A 465 -4.66 -17.47 15.77
C LYS A 465 -6.13 -17.40 15.40
N ILE A 466 -6.44 -17.67 14.14
CA ILE A 466 -7.84 -17.87 13.72
C ILE A 466 -8.41 -19.05 14.50
N ASN A 467 -9.49 -18.78 15.23
CA ASN A 467 -10.21 -19.76 16.03
C ASN A 467 -11.65 -19.97 15.54
N LYS A 468 -12.22 -18.99 14.84
CA LYS A 468 -13.54 -19.10 14.24
C LYS A 468 -13.58 -18.34 12.92
N ILE A 469 -14.26 -18.94 11.94
CA ILE A 469 -14.52 -18.35 10.63
C ILE A 469 -16.03 -18.37 10.41
N GLU A 470 -16.62 -17.19 10.22
CA GLU A 470 -18.02 -17.03 9.86
C GLU A 470 -18.10 -16.52 8.42
N ARG A 471 -18.89 -17.20 7.60
CA ARG A 471 -19.17 -16.79 6.22
C ARG A 471 -20.60 -16.29 6.18
N ALA A 472 -20.81 -15.06 5.73
CA ALA A 472 -22.16 -14.54 5.58
C ALA A 472 -22.96 -15.44 4.61
N PRO A 473 -24.23 -15.79 4.92
CA PRO A 473 -25.05 -16.54 3.98
C PRO A 473 -25.23 -15.72 2.70
N LYS A 474 -25.08 -16.37 1.54
CA LYS A 474 -25.34 -15.77 0.22
C LYS A 474 -26.84 -15.47 0.10
N SER A 475 -27.30 -14.30 0.55
CA SER A 475 -28.65 -13.82 0.25
C SER A 475 -28.74 -13.53 -1.25
N GLN A 476 -29.75 -14.08 -1.93
CA GLN A 476 -29.98 -13.92 -3.37
C GLN A 476 -30.18 -12.44 -3.80
N ASP A 477 -30.40 -11.51 -2.85
CA ASP A 477 -30.69 -10.10 -3.10
C ASP A 477 -29.52 -9.13 -2.84
N VAL A 478 -28.34 -9.62 -2.45
CA VAL A 478 -27.17 -8.75 -2.22
C VAL A 478 -26.24 -8.89 -3.40
N GLY A 479 -26.03 -7.77 -4.12
CA GLY A 479 -25.16 -7.68 -5.29
C GLY A 479 -23.74 -8.21 -5.04
N PRO A 480 -22.91 -8.34 -6.10
CA PRO A 480 -21.64 -9.05 -6.02
C PRO A 480 -20.80 -8.59 -4.82
N VAL A 481 -20.22 -9.54 -4.09
CA VAL A 481 -19.30 -9.27 -2.99
C VAL A 481 -18.04 -8.68 -3.60
N PHE A 482 -18.01 -7.36 -3.71
CA PHE A 482 -16.87 -6.61 -4.22
C PHE A 482 -15.68 -6.80 -3.29
N THR A 483 -14.47 -6.85 -3.86
CA THR A 483 -13.25 -6.75 -3.06
C THR A 483 -13.24 -5.40 -2.34
N ASP A 484 -12.80 -5.36 -1.08
CA ASP A 484 -12.89 -4.15 -0.25
C ASP A 484 -12.16 -2.93 -0.86
N LEU A 485 -11.21 -3.17 -1.78
CA LEU A 485 -10.47 -2.16 -2.56
C LEU A 485 -10.87 -2.07 -4.04
N GLY A 486 -11.73 -2.97 -4.54
CA GLY A 486 -12.23 -2.96 -5.92
C GLY A 486 -13.44 -2.02 -6.11
N GLY A 487 -13.54 -1.39 -7.27
CA GLY A 487 -14.64 -0.50 -7.62
C GLY A 487 -15.99 -1.22 -7.78
N LYS A 488 -17.10 -0.52 -7.49
CA LYS A 488 -18.47 -1.06 -7.59
C LYS A 488 -19.08 -1.07 -9.00
N HIS A 489 -18.49 -0.40 -9.99
CA HIS A 489 -19.14 -0.16 -11.27
C HIS A 489 -18.59 -1.04 -12.39
N LEU A 490 -19.16 -2.24 -12.54
CA LEU A 490 -18.87 -3.13 -13.66
C LEU A 490 -19.91 -3.04 -14.81
N TYR A 491 -21.08 -2.45 -14.59
CA TYR A 491 -22.05 -2.15 -15.67
C TYR A 491 -22.85 -0.88 -15.36
N GLY A 492 -22.50 0.21 -16.05
CA GLY A 492 -23.24 1.47 -16.03
C GLY A 492 -22.70 2.40 -17.10
N LYS A 493 -23.55 2.72 -18.09
CA LYS A 493 -23.32 3.63 -19.22
C LYS A 493 -22.36 4.77 -18.89
N LYS A 494 -21.48 5.14 -19.84
CA LYS A 494 -20.80 6.45 -19.90
C LYS A 494 -21.80 7.55 -19.53
N GLY A 495 -21.78 7.96 -18.27
CA GLY A 495 -22.63 9.02 -17.73
C GLY A 495 -21.83 10.32 -17.77
N LEU A 496 -22.43 11.34 -18.40
CA LEU A 496 -21.93 12.70 -18.47
C LEU A 496 -21.33 13.22 -17.16
N PRO A 497 -20.39 14.18 -17.20
CA PRO A 497 -19.80 14.78 -16.02
C PRO A 497 -20.88 15.34 -15.10
N THR A 498 -20.91 14.87 -13.86
CA THR A 498 -21.74 15.40 -12.78
C THR A 498 -21.44 16.88 -12.60
N LYS A 499 -22.44 17.71 -12.91
CA LYS A 499 -22.44 19.15 -12.68
C LYS A 499 -22.25 19.45 -11.18
N GLY A 500 -21.21 20.21 -10.88
CA GLY A 500 -21.24 21.29 -9.88
C GLY A 500 -21.05 20.90 -8.42
N SER A 501 -19.80 20.85 -7.97
CA SER A 501 -19.47 21.13 -6.56
C SER A 501 -19.68 22.63 -6.28
N PHE A 502 -20.28 22.94 -5.13
CA PHE A 502 -20.58 24.30 -4.63
C PHE A 502 -19.35 25.22 -4.58
N LEU A 503 -18.14 24.64 -4.52
CA LEU A 503 -16.88 25.38 -4.55
C LEU A 503 -16.52 25.90 -5.96
N SER A 504 -17.03 25.27 -7.02
CA SER A 504 -16.82 25.71 -8.42
C SER A 504 -17.67 26.92 -8.81
N SER A 505 -18.77 27.19 -8.10
CA SER A 505 -19.59 28.39 -8.36
C SER A 505 -19.01 29.66 -7.73
N LEU A 506 -18.19 29.52 -6.68
CA LEU A 506 -17.52 30.66 -6.03
C LEU A 506 -16.35 31.20 -6.87
N SER A 507 -15.57 30.31 -7.49
CA SER A 507 -14.45 30.72 -8.35
C SER A 507 -14.92 31.42 -9.64
N LYS A 508 -16.06 31.01 -10.20
CA LYS A 508 -16.66 31.66 -11.38
C LYS A 508 -17.27 33.03 -11.08
N ARG A 509 -17.78 33.27 -9.87
CA ARG A 509 -18.31 34.61 -9.48
C ARG A 509 -17.22 35.66 -9.30
N LEU A 510 -16.01 35.27 -8.91
CA LEU A 510 -14.87 36.20 -8.79
C LEU A 510 -14.22 36.54 -10.14
N LEU A 511 -14.23 35.62 -11.11
CA LEU A 511 -13.67 35.84 -12.44
C LEU A 511 -14.57 36.70 -13.36
N LEU A 512 -15.89 36.74 -13.11
CA LEU A 512 -16.82 37.58 -13.88
C LEU A 512 -16.84 39.05 -13.44
N TRP A 513 -16.09 39.43 -12.40
CA TRP A 513 -16.07 40.81 -11.90
C TRP A 513 -14.92 41.68 -12.47
N ARG A 514 -14.08 41.12 -13.36
CA ARG A 514 -12.86 41.78 -13.86
C ARG A 514 -12.78 41.99 -15.38
N GLN A 515 -13.89 42.10 -16.09
CA GLN A 515 -13.85 42.58 -17.49
C GLN A 515 -14.72 43.83 -17.69
N PRO A 516 -14.16 44.91 -18.28
CA PRO A 516 -14.92 46.12 -18.56
C PRO A 516 -15.83 45.89 -19.76
N LYS A 517 -17.08 46.37 -19.67
CA LYS A 517 -18.02 46.41 -20.78
C LYS A 517 -17.46 47.29 -21.90
N ARG A 518 -17.30 46.75 -23.12
CA ARG A 518 -17.26 47.56 -24.34
C ARG A 518 -18.64 47.54 -24.99
N SER A 519 -19.12 48.75 -25.26
CA SER A 519 -20.32 49.09 -26.02
C SER A 519 -20.06 49.00 -27.53
N GLU A 520 -21.15 48.70 -28.23
CA GLU A 520 -21.38 48.68 -29.69
C GLU A 520 -20.79 47.52 -30.49
#